data_AF-A0A840IDH1-F1
#
_entry.id   AF-A0A840IDH1-F1
#
_cell.length_a   1.000
_cell.length_b   1.000
_cell.length_c   1.000
_cell.angle_alpha   90.00
_cell.angle_beta   90.00
_cell.angle_gamma   90.00
#
_symmetry.space_group_name_H-M   'P 1'
#
loop_
_entity.id
_entity.type
_entity.pdbx_description
1 polymer ?
#
loop_
_entity_poly.entity_id
_entity_poly.type
_entity_poly.pdbx_seq_one_letter_code
_entity_poly.pdbx_strand_id
1 'polypeptide(L)'
;MDVTIGRRERDALWELTFTLLASVGDIFSAVDAGRVIEARELRLRFWDLMGLLDDIGWAVEDPGEEYALTMEPEALMRALLHLQERASVLLREHAEGRGIEPELLRTAAAGCSACGTLLVLLAGEGDPGAPCERVG
;
A
#
# COMPACT_ATOMS: atom_id res chain seq x y z
N MET A 1 -6.55 17.07 -0.03
CA MET A 1 -5.16 16.58 -0.21
C MET A 1 -5.11 16.08 -1.64
N ASP A 2 -4.28 16.72 -2.46
CA ASP A 2 -4.22 16.43 -3.90
C ASP A 2 -2.87 15.74 -4.17
N VAL A 3 -2.82 14.43 -3.92
CA VAL A 3 -1.64 13.62 -4.24
C VAL A 3 -1.83 13.06 -5.65
N THR A 4 -0.90 13.36 -6.54
CA THR A 4 -0.86 12.79 -7.89
C THR A 4 0.37 11.92 -8.04
N ILE A 5 0.20 10.74 -8.63
CA ILE A 5 1.29 9.81 -8.92
C ILE A 5 1.45 9.60 -10.42
N GLY A 6 2.67 9.26 -10.85
CA GLY A 6 2.95 8.88 -12.22
C GLY A 6 2.58 7.43 -12.52
N ARG A 7 2.55 7.09 -13.81
CA ARG A 7 2.35 5.71 -14.31
C ARG A 7 3.22 4.68 -13.61
N ARG A 8 4.50 4.98 -13.40
CA ARG A 8 5.45 4.03 -12.80
C ARG A 8 5.07 3.68 -11.36
N GLU A 9 4.75 4.68 -10.54
CA GLU A 9 4.29 4.47 -9.17
C GLU A 9 2.96 3.72 -9.17
N ARG A 10 2.04 4.09 -10.07
CA ARG A 10 0.75 3.44 -10.24
C ARG A 10 0.89 1.96 -10.55
N ASP A 11 1.71 1.58 -11.53
CA ASP A 11 1.88 0.19 -11.93
C ASP A 11 2.50 -0.65 -10.79
N ALA A 12 3.49 -0.10 -10.09
CA ALA A 12 4.09 -0.75 -8.93
C ALA A 12 3.10 -0.96 -7.78
N LEU A 13 2.25 0.03 -7.49
CA LEU A 13 1.19 -0.08 -6.49
C LEU A 13 0.11 -1.07 -6.93
N TRP A 14 -0.28 -1.06 -8.21
CA TRP A 14 -1.28 -1.96 -8.77
C TRP A 14 -0.85 -3.43 -8.63
N GLU A 15 0.36 -3.76 -9.06
CA GLU A 15 0.88 -5.14 -9.00
C GLU A 15 0.96 -5.66 -7.55
N LEU A 16 1.45 -4.82 -6.64
CA LEU A 16 1.58 -5.19 -5.22
C LEU A 16 0.20 -5.32 -4.55
N THR A 17 -0.74 -4.44 -4.89
CA THR A 17 -2.13 -4.48 -4.40
C THR A 17 -2.85 -5.73 -4.88
N PHE A 18 -2.74 -6.07 -6.17
CA PHE A 18 -3.32 -7.30 -6.70
C PHE A 18 -2.72 -8.56 -6.08
N THR A 19 -1.41 -8.56 -5.84
CA THR A 19 -0.72 -9.66 -5.14
C THR A 19 -1.29 -9.88 -3.74
N LEU A 20 -1.61 -8.80 -3.01
CA LEU A 20 -2.24 -8.91 -1.69
C LEU A 20 -3.70 -9.34 -1.78
N LEU A 21 -4.47 -8.79 -2.70
CA LEU A 21 -5.89 -9.15 -2.87
C LEU A 21 -6.09 -10.62 -3.25
N ALA A 22 -5.08 -11.28 -3.84
CA ALA A 22 -5.10 -12.72 -4.07
C ALA A 22 -5.28 -13.54 -2.76
N SER A 23 -4.94 -12.96 -1.60
CA SER A 23 -5.10 -13.59 -0.29
C SER A 23 -6.40 -13.21 0.44
N VAL A 24 -7.38 -12.60 -0.24
CA VAL A 24 -8.69 -12.24 0.36
C VAL A 24 -9.42 -13.42 0.99
N GLY A 25 -9.16 -14.64 0.50
CA GLY A 25 -9.67 -15.89 1.08
C GLY A 25 -9.24 -16.12 2.54
N ASP A 26 -8.16 -15.49 2.99
CA ASP A 26 -7.64 -15.61 4.36
C ASP A 26 -8.63 -15.10 5.42
N ILE A 27 -9.57 -14.22 5.04
CA ILE A 27 -10.67 -13.81 5.91
C ILE A 27 -11.49 -15.03 6.35
N PHE A 28 -11.89 -15.88 5.41
CA PHE A 28 -12.70 -17.06 5.70
C PHE A 28 -11.92 -18.07 6.53
N SER A 29 -10.65 -18.29 6.17
CA SER A 29 -9.73 -19.14 6.95
C SER A 29 -9.59 -18.66 8.41
N ALA A 30 -9.53 -17.35 8.64
CA ALA A 30 -9.45 -16.79 10.00
C ALA A 30 -10.77 -16.96 10.76
N VAL A 31 -11.92 -16.77 10.11
CA VAL A 31 -13.25 -17.01 10.71
C VAL A 31 -13.41 -18.48 11.10
N ASP A 32 -13.10 -19.40 10.19
CA ASP A 32 -13.21 -20.85 10.42
C ASP A 32 -12.30 -21.32 11.56
N ALA A 33 -11.14 -20.67 11.74
CA ALA A 33 -10.23 -20.92 12.85
C ALA A 33 -10.61 -20.21 14.16
N GLY A 34 -11.75 -19.51 14.22
CA GLY A 34 -12.21 -18.77 15.39
C GLY A 34 -11.43 -17.46 15.68
N ARG A 35 -10.56 -17.02 14.75
CA ARG A 35 -9.74 -15.81 14.88
C ARG A 35 -10.50 -14.57 14.39
N VAL A 36 -11.61 -14.26 15.06
CA VAL A 36 -12.58 -13.23 14.63
C VAL A 36 -11.97 -11.83 14.55
N ILE A 37 -11.08 -11.46 15.48
CA ILE A 37 -10.41 -10.14 15.47
C ILE A 37 -9.53 -10.00 14.22
N GLU A 38 -8.71 -11.02 13.94
CA GLU A 38 -7.85 -11.06 12.75
C GLU A 38 -8.68 -10.99 11.45
N ALA A 39 -9.77 -11.75 11.36
CA ALA A 39 -10.67 -11.69 10.20
C ALA A 39 -11.23 -10.28 9.96
N ARG A 40 -11.57 -9.56 11.04
CA ARG A 40 -12.05 -8.17 10.95
C ARG A 40 -10.95 -7.22 10.51
N GLU A 41 -9.73 -7.39 11.01
CA GLU A 41 -8.58 -6.59 10.58
C GLU A 41 -8.26 -6.83 9.10
N LEU A 42 -8.23 -8.09 8.66
CA LEU A 42 -8.04 -8.44 7.25
C LEU A 42 -9.10 -7.78 6.36
N ARG A 43 -10.38 -7.86 6.75
CA ARG A 43 -11.46 -7.20 6.01
C ARG A 43 -11.21 -5.70 5.84
N LEU A 44 -10.79 -4.99 6.90
CA LEU A 44 -10.52 -3.56 6.82
C LEU A 44 -9.34 -3.25 5.90
N ARG A 45 -8.27 -4.06 5.96
CA ARG A 45 -7.11 -3.92 5.05
C ARG A 45 -7.53 -4.08 3.59
N PHE A 46 -8.33 -5.10 3.27
CA PHE A 46 -8.81 -5.31 1.90
C PHE A 46 -9.76 -4.20 1.44
N TRP A 47 -10.54 -3.62 2.35
CA TRP A 47 -11.36 -2.46 2.03
C TRP A 47 -10.50 -1.26 1.60
N ASP A 48 -9.48 -0.92 2.38
CA ASP A 48 -8.58 0.18 2.06
C ASP A 48 -7.80 -0.10 0.74
N LEU A 49 -7.41 -1.35 0.47
CA LEU A 49 -6.76 -1.75 -0.79
C LEU A 49 -7.69 -1.66 -2.02
N MET A 50 -8.97 -2.01 -1.87
CA MET A 50 -9.96 -1.83 -2.95
C MET A 50 -10.20 -0.35 -3.24
N GLY A 51 -10.25 0.49 -2.20
CA GLY A 51 -10.33 1.95 -2.38
C GLY A 51 -9.11 2.52 -3.11
N LEU A 52 -7.91 1.99 -2.84
CA LEU A 52 -6.71 2.36 -3.60
C LEU A 52 -6.84 1.99 -5.09
N LEU A 53 -7.40 0.81 -5.42
CA LEU A 53 -7.67 0.42 -6.81
C LEU A 53 -8.68 1.32 -7.52
N ASP A 54 -9.65 1.89 -6.80
CA ASP A 54 -10.58 2.85 -7.37
C ASP A 54 -9.87 4.14 -7.83
N ASP A 55 -8.81 4.56 -7.13
CA ASP A 55 -7.99 5.72 -7.50
C ASP A 55 -6.98 5.41 -8.62
N ILE A 56 -6.27 4.27 -8.53
CA ILE A 56 -5.18 3.93 -9.47
C ILE A 56 -5.64 3.12 -10.69
N GLY A 57 -6.92 2.75 -10.73
CA GLY A 57 -7.56 1.99 -11.80
C GLY A 57 -7.46 0.47 -11.64
N TRP A 58 -8.49 -0.23 -12.09
CA TRP A 58 -8.62 -1.69 -11.95
C TRP A 58 -7.89 -2.48 -13.05
N ALA A 59 -7.69 -1.89 -14.21
CA ALA A 59 -7.07 -2.58 -15.36
C ALA A 59 -5.56 -2.73 -15.15
N VAL A 60 -4.98 -3.86 -15.59
CA VAL A 60 -3.52 -4.03 -15.58
C VAL A 60 -2.85 -2.98 -16.47
N GLU A 61 -3.38 -2.78 -17.66
CA GLU A 61 -2.96 -1.74 -18.60
C GLU A 61 -3.94 -0.57 -18.53
N ASP A 62 -3.43 0.60 -18.18
CA ASP A 62 -4.16 1.87 -18.22
C ASP A 62 -3.30 2.89 -18.97
N PRO A 63 -3.78 3.56 -20.04
CA PRO A 63 -2.99 4.51 -20.80
C PRO A 63 -2.78 5.87 -20.08
N GLY A 64 -3.29 6.08 -18.87
CA GLY A 64 -3.04 7.30 -18.09
C GLY A 64 -1.57 7.49 -17.70
N GLU A 65 -1.10 8.73 -17.68
CA GLU A 65 0.26 9.09 -17.22
C GLU A 65 0.27 9.61 -15.78
N GLU A 66 -0.85 10.16 -15.32
CA GLU A 66 -1.02 10.77 -14.00
C GLU A 66 -2.32 10.27 -13.37
N TYR A 67 -2.26 9.95 -12.08
CA TYR A 67 -3.37 9.38 -11.32
C TYR A 67 -3.53 10.16 -10.03
N ALA A 68 -4.70 10.76 -9.83
CA ALA A 68 -5.03 11.46 -8.59
C ALA A 68 -5.50 10.46 -7.53
N LEU A 69 -4.89 10.51 -6.35
CA LEU A 69 -5.32 9.73 -5.20
C LEU A 69 -6.37 10.54 -4.43
N THR A 70 -7.63 10.13 -4.53
CA THR A 70 -8.79 10.83 -3.96
C THR A 70 -9.30 10.20 -2.67
N MET A 71 -8.82 9.01 -2.31
CA MET A 71 -9.18 8.33 -1.07
C MET A 71 -8.76 9.15 0.17
N GLU A 72 -9.49 8.96 1.27
CA GLU A 72 -9.22 9.66 2.53
C GLU A 72 -7.77 9.43 3.03
N PRO A 73 -7.06 10.47 3.51
CA PRO A 73 -5.64 10.37 3.84
C PRO A 73 -5.28 9.26 4.83
N GLU A 74 -6.11 9.05 5.85
CA GLU A 74 -5.90 7.99 6.83
C GLU A 74 -6.05 6.60 6.22
N ALA A 75 -7.00 6.43 5.30
CA ALA A 75 -7.20 5.19 4.58
C ALA A 75 -6.04 4.92 3.62
N LEU A 76 -5.57 5.96 2.92
CA LEU A 76 -4.40 5.87 2.04
C LEU A 76 -3.16 5.46 2.84
N MET A 77 -2.91 6.11 3.97
CA MET A 77 -1.78 5.79 4.83
C MET A 77 -1.83 4.33 5.31
N ARG A 78 -3.00 3.83 5.75
CA ARG A 78 -3.15 2.42 6.13
C ARG A 78 -2.89 1.45 4.97
N ALA A 79 -3.42 1.74 3.79
CA ALA A 79 -3.19 0.93 2.59
C ALA A 79 -1.69 0.87 2.25
N LEU A 80 -1.02 2.02 2.20
CA LEU A 80 0.39 2.13 1.87
C LEU A 80 1.30 1.44 2.89
N LEU A 81 1.01 1.59 4.20
CA LEU A 81 1.74 0.88 5.26
C LEU A 81 1.61 -0.62 5.11
N HIS A 82 0.41 -1.12 4.78
CA HIS A 82 0.20 -2.55 4.60
C HIS A 82 0.93 -3.09 3.36
N LEU A 83 0.90 -2.35 2.26
CA LEU A 83 1.68 -2.66 1.06
C LEU A 83 3.19 -2.70 1.36
N GLN A 84 3.69 -1.69 2.09
CA GLN A 84 5.09 -1.62 2.48
C GLN A 84 5.51 -2.78 3.38
N GLU A 85 4.70 -3.15 4.36
CA GLU A 85 4.92 -4.32 5.20
C GLU A 85 5.05 -5.58 4.36
N ARG A 86 4.11 -5.81 3.43
CA ARG A 86 4.15 -6.99 2.57
C ARG A 86 5.38 -7.03 1.69
N ALA A 87 5.70 -5.92 1.03
CA ALA A 87 6.89 -5.81 0.21
C ALA A 87 8.16 -6.09 1.02
N SER A 88 8.24 -5.58 2.26
CA SER A 88 9.36 -5.82 3.16
C SER A 88 9.48 -7.31 3.55
N VAL A 89 8.35 -7.99 3.76
CA VAL A 89 8.33 -9.44 4.01
C VAL A 89 8.90 -10.19 2.80
N LEU A 90 8.45 -9.90 1.58
CA LEU A 90 8.94 -10.55 0.36
C LEU A 90 10.45 -10.34 0.14
N LEU A 91 10.92 -9.11 0.35
CA LEU A 91 12.34 -8.76 0.25
C LEU A 91 13.18 -9.50 1.29
N ARG A 92 12.68 -9.62 2.53
CA ARG A 92 13.33 -10.39 3.60
C ARG A 92 13.35 -11.89 3.27
N GLU A 93 12.25 -12.46 2.81
CA GLU A 93 12.17 -13.87 2.42
C GLU A 93 13.20 -14.21 1.33
N HIS A 94 13.35 -13.32 0.34
CA HIS A 94 14.41 -13.45 -0.67
C HIS A 94 15.82 -13.38 -0.05
N ALA A 95 16.08 -12.43 0.86
CA ALA A 95 17.37 -12.30 1.55
C ALA A 95 17.71 -13.52 2.42
N GLU A 96 16.70 -14.20 2.96
CA GLU A 96 16.81 -15.47 3.69
C GLU A 96 17.05 -16.69 2.76
N GLY A 97 17.13 -16.47 1.44
CA GLY A 97 17.36 -17.52 0.45
C GLY A 97 16.10 -18.33 0.11
N ARG A 98 14.91 -17.84 0.46
CA ARG A 98 13.66 -18.46 0.00
C ARG A 98 13.48 -18.15 -1.49
N GLY A 99 13.01 -19.14 -2.24
CA GLY A 99 12.73 -19.00 -3.66
C GLY A 99 11.58 -18.04 -3.88
N ILE A 100 11.91 -16.78 -4.18
CA ILE A 100 10.97 -15.75 -4.63
C ILE A 100 11.23 -15.50 -6.11
N GLU A 101 10.16 -15.48 -6.90
CA GLU A 101 10.25 -15.19 -8.33
C GLU A 101 10.88 -13.80 -8.57
N PRO A 102 11.84 -13.67 -9.50
CA PRO A 102 12.52 -12.40 -9.74
C PRO A 102 11.61 -11.23 -10.10
N GLU A 103 10.47 -11.51 -10.76
CA GLU A 103 9.48 -10.49 -11.08
C GLU A 103 8.82 -9.95 -9.80
N LEU A 104 8.32 -10.85 -8.95
CA LEU A 104 7.71 -10.49 -7.68
C LEU A 104 8.66 -9.69 -6.77
N LEU A 105 9.97 -9.99 -6.84
CA LEU A 105 10.98 -9.23 -6.11
C LEU A 105 11.14 -7.79 -6.64
N ARG A 106 11.11 -7.60 -7.97
CA ARG A 106 11.14 -6.26 -8.59
C ARG A 106 9.91 -5.47 -8.23
N THR A 107 8.72 -6.08 -8.32
CA THR A 107 7.45 -5.50 -7.88
C THR A 107 7.53 -5.08 -6.42
N ALA A 108 8.01 -5.95 -5.52
CA ALA A 108 8.14 -5.63 -4.10
C ALA A 108 9.10 -4.45 -3.87
N ALA A 109 10.24 -4.39 -4.55
CA ALA A 109 11.17 -3.28 -4.42
C ALA A 109 10.58 -1.96 -4.93
N ALA A 110 9.93 -1.97 -6.10
CA ALA A 110 9.28 -0.81 -6.69
C ALA A 110 8.12 -0.29 -5.83
N GLY A 111 7.24 -1.20 -5.38
CA GLY A 111 6.12 -0.87 -4.51
C GLY A 111 6.57 -0.35 -3.15
N CYS A 112 7.61 -0.94 -2.54
CA CYS A 112 8.18 -0.43 -1.28
C CYS A 112 8.69 1.01 -1.43
N SER A 113 9.38 1.31 -2.54
CA SER A 113 9.84 2.66 -2.84
C SER A 113 8.68 3.63 -3.05
N ALA A 114 7.65 3.24 -3.81
CA ALA A 114 6.47 4.07 -4.07
C ALA A 114 5.70 4.37 -2.77
N CYS A 115 5.46 3.36 -1.94
CA CYS A 115 4.84 3.53 -0.62
C CYS A 115 5.66 4.47 0.27
N GLY A 116 6.99 4.32 0.32
CA GLY A 116 7.86 5.18 1.12
C GLY A 116 7.76 6.65 0.72
N THR A 117 7.82 6.94 -0.58
CA THR A 117 7.65 8.32 -1.09
C THR A 117 6.30 8.90 -0.70
N LEU A 118 5.21 8.16 -0.90
CA LEU A 118 3.86 8.63 -0.60
C LEU A 118 3.64 8.82 0.91
N LEU A 119 4.15 7.93 1.76
CA LEU A 119 4.07 8.07 3.20
C LEU A 119 4.80 9.31 3.71
N VAL A 120 5.96 9.65 3.13
CA VAL A 120 6.68 10.89 3.47
C VAL A 120 5.87 12.12 3.06
N LEU A 121 5.24 12.11 1.89
CA LEU A 121 4.37 13.20 1.43
C LEU A 121 3.18 13.39 2.39
N LEU A 122 2.51 12.30 2.76
CA LEU A 122 1.37 12.31 3.69
C LEU A 122 1.76 12.82 5.08
N ALA A 123 2.96 12.48 5.56
CA ALA A 123 3.47 12.98 6.83
C ALA A 123 3.83 14.47 6.79
N GLY A 124 4.30 14.97 5.63
CA GLY A 124 4.67 16.37 5.41
C GLY A 124 3.48 17.33 5.37
N GLU A 125 2.28 16.86 5.00
CA GLU A 125 1.05 17.67 5.03
C GLU A 125 0.39 17.74 6.42
N GLY A 126 0.91 16.99 7.40
CA GLY A 126 0.36 16.86 8.75
C GLY A 126 0.74 17.93 9.78
N ASP A 127 1.46 19.01 9.43
CA ASP A 127 1.83 20.07 10.40
C ASP A 127 1.57 21.50 9.88
N PRO A 128 0.43 22.12 10.23
CA PRO A 128 0.24 23.56 10.18
C PRO A 128 0.40 24.25 11.56
N GLY A 129 1.04 23.63 12.56
CA GLY A 129 0.83 24.01 13.96
C GLY A 129 1.97 23.84 14.97
N ALA A 130 3.23 23.58 14.62
CA ALA A 130 4.32 23.69 15.59
C ALA A 130 4.78 25.15 15.77
N PRO A 131 4.49 25.84 16.91
CA PRO A 131 4.97 27.19 17.13
C PRO A 131 6.49 27.21 17.30
N CYS A 132 7.11 28.05 16.48
CA CYS A 132 8.48 28.52 16.62
C CYS A 132 8.60 29.34 17.91
N GLU A 133 8.85 28.71 19.06
CA GLU A 133 9.35 29.42 20.24
C GLU A 133 10.88 29.46 20.18
N ARG A 134 11.37 30.57 19.60
CA ARG A 134 12.73 31.05 19.82
C ARG A 134 12.89 31.39 21.30
N VAL A 135 13.70 30.61 22.00
CA VAL A 135 14.17 30.96 23.35
C VAL A 135 15.11 32.16 23.21
N GLY A 136 14.66 33.30 23.70
CA GLY A 136 15.49 34.47 24.04
C GLY A 136 15.84 34.47 25.51
#